data_AF-A0A2M7I437-F1
#
_entry.id   AF-A0A2M7I437-F1
#
_cell.length_a   1.000
_cell.length_b   1.000
_cell.length_c   1.000
_cell.angle_alpha   90.00
_cell.angle_beta   90.00
_cell.angle_gamma   90.00
#
_symmetry.space_group_name_H-M   'P 1'
#
loop_
_entity.id
_entity.type
_entity.pdbx_description
1 polymer ?
#
loop_
_entity_poly.entity_id
_entity_poly.type
_entity_poly.pdbx_seq_one_letter_code
_entity_poly.pdbx_strand_id
1 'polypeptide(L)'
;MKELSFIIYILFLFLQTQLNFAQQNNVKDKELIGKWKSIKIDQKNVEINIQFNLDSTVKYEISTLLNGVYTLRNNKLVSYFTKFGTKNTVVDTSIIVIKDNTLTQKSLVGGTTIKMKRIDNTNVNSNLIIGKWKSDNYNGYQAITEFTPYFQVNVRLLVKSIEGEYSVDKNMITIFSPNSYRMRMNYKITGNTMTLHNLENGKDLTMVKLKN
;
A
#
# COMPACT_ATOMS: atom_id res chain seq x y z
N MET A 1 -6.46 34.85 53.02
CA MET A 1 -6.16 33.42 52.72
C MET A 1 -7.32 32.68 52.04
N LYS A 2 -8.58 32.82 52.49
CA LYS A 2 -9.74 32.12 51.88
C LYS A 2 -10.03 32.48 50.42
N GLU A 3 -9.79 33.72 50.01
CA GLU A 3 -10.03 34.17 48.63
C GLU A 3 -8.99 33.64 47.64
N LEU A 4 -7.72 33.52 48.06
CA LEU A 4 -6.65 32.97 47.23
C LEU A 4 -6.87 31.48 46.94
N SER A 5 -7.35 30.71 47.93
CA SER A 5 -7.69 29.30 47.76
C SER A 5 -8.87 29.07 46.81
N PHE A 6 -9.81 30.02 46.74
CA PHE A 6 -10.97 29.91 45.85
C PHE A 6 -10.60 30.13 44.38
N ILE A 7 -9.72 31.10 44.11
CA ILE A 7 -9.21 31.39 42.76
C ILE A 7 -8.40 30.22 42.21
N ILE A 8 -7.54 29.61 43.04
CA ILE A 8 -6.75 28.43 42.65
C ILE A 8 -7.65 27.24 42.29
N TYR A 9 -8.76 27.06 43.01
CA TYR A 9 -9.72 25.98 42.76
C TYR A 9 -10.46 26.15 41.43
N ILE A 10 -10.85 27.38 41.07
CA ILE A 10 -11.47 27.69 39.78
C ILE A 10 -10.49 27.47 38.64
N LEU A 11 -9.22 27.87 38.80
CA LEU A 11 -8.17 27.61 37.80
C LEU A 11 -7.95 26.11 37.57
N PHE A 12 -7.95 25.30 38.64
CA PHE A 12 -7.85 23.84 38.52
C PHE A 12 -9.05 23.22 37.78
N LEU A 13 -10.27 23.71 38.02
CA LEU A 13 -11.46 23.27 37.29
C LEU A 13 -11.38 23.63 35.79
N PHE A 14 -10.88 24.81 35.44
CA PHE A 14 -10.65 25.20 34.04
C PHE A 14 -9.54 24.38 33.36
N LEU A 15 -8.50 23.97 34.09
CA LEU A 15 -7.47 23.07 33.56
C LEU A 15 -8.00 21.65 33.31
N GLN A 16 -8.90 21.16 34.15
CA GLN A 16 -9.50 19.84 33.96
C GLN A 16 -10.49 19.77 32.78
N THR A 17 -11.17 20.86 32.44
CA THR A 17 -12.05 20.87 31.25
C THR A 17 -11.24 20.85 29.95
N GLN A 18 -10.08 21.50 29.89
CA GLN A 18 -9.22 21.47 28.68
C GLN A 18 -8.59 20.09 28.42
N LEU A 19 -8.23 19.34 29.47
CA LEU A 19 -7.72 17.98 29.34
C LEU A 19 -8.75 17.00 28.77
N ASN A 20 -10.03 17.17 29.11
CA ASN A 20 -11.11 16.33 28.58
C ASN A 20 -11.39 16.57 27.09
N PHE A 21 -11.22 17.80 26.58
CA PHE A 21 -11.36 18.10 25.15
C PHE A 21 -10.20 17.52 24.32
N ALA A 22 -8.98 17.45 24.87
CA ALA A 22 -7.84 16.82 24.19
C ALA A 22 -7.90 15.27 24.23
N GLN A 23 -8.52 14.69 25.27
CA GLN A 23 -8.77 13.25 25.36
C GLN A 23 -9.96 12.76 24.51
N GLN A 24 -10.74 13.68 23.95
CA GLN A 24 -11.81 13.38 23.00
C GLN A 24 -11.30 13.23 21.56
N ASN A 25 -10.02 12.93 21.37
CA ASN A 25 -9.54 12.24 20.16
C ASN A 25 -10.38 10.96 20.03
N ASN A 26 -11.27 10.94 19.05
CA ASN A 26 -12.39 10.01 18.98
C ASN A 26 -11.86 8.58 19.11
N VAL A 27 -12.51 7.75 19.93
CA VAL A 27 -12.24 6.30 19.97
C VAL A 27 -12.27 5.68 18.56
N LYS A 28 -13.06 6.27 17.63
CA LYS A 28 -13.12 5.93 16.20
C LYS A 28 -11.85 6.23 15.41
N ASP A 29 -11.04 7.21 15.83
CA ASP A 29 -9.77 7.55 15.18
C ASP A 29 -8.73 6.46 15.45
N LYS A 30 -8.78 5.83 16.63
CA LYS A 30 -7.90 4.71 16.98
C LYS A 30 -8.18 3.46 16.15
N GLU A 31 -9.44 3.20 15.81
CA GLU A 31 -9.80 2.07 14.96
C GLU A 31 -9.29 2.22 13.53
N LEU A 32 -9.23 3.46 13.03
CA LEU A 32 -8.72 3.81 11.70
C LEU A 32 -7.22 3.53 11.55
N ILE A 33 -6.43 3.71 12.63
CA ILE A 33 -4.98 3.51 12.61
C ILE A 33 -4.62 2.10 12.15
N GLY A 34 -3.69 2.01 11.20
CA GLY A 34 -3.15 0.76 10.68
C GLY A 34 -3.14 0.71 9.16
N LYS A 35 -2.75 -0.45 8.63
CA LYS A 35 -2.70 -0.71 7.19
C LYS A 35 -3.99 -1.35 6.73
N TRP A 36 -4.59 -0.78 5.70
CA TRP A 36 -5.80 -1.24 5.06
C TRP A 36 -5.51 -1.60 3.61
N LYS A 37 -6.08 -2.71 3.16
CA LYS A 37 -5.93 -3.21 1.80
C LYS A 37 -7.31 -3.40 1.18
N SER A 38 -7.53 -2.90 -0.02
CA SER A 38 -8.79 -3.10 -0.74
C SER A 38 -9.09 -4.58 -0.94
N ILE A 39 -10.33 -5.00 -0.68
CA ILE A 39 -10.83 -6.27 -1.19
C ILE A 39 -10.89 -6.15 -2.71
N LYS A 40 -10.32 -7.14 -3.40
CA LYS A 40 -10.10 -7.11 -4.86
C LYS A 40 -11.42 -6.80 -5.58
N ILE A 41 -11.48 -5.68 -6.30
CA ILE A 41 -12.62 -5.36 -7.16
C ILE A 41 -12.44 -6.16 -8.46
N ASP A 42 -13.36 -7.09 -8.70
CA ASP A 42 -13.28 -8.26 -9.59
C ASP A 42 -12.94 -8.03 -11.07
N GLN A 43 -12.62 -6.81 -11.52
CA GLN A 43 -12.48 -6.54 -12.96
C GLN A 43 -11.20 -5.81 -13.39
N LYS A 44 -10.37 -5.29 -12.48
CA LYS A 44 -9.22 -4.44 -12.89
C LYS A 44 -7.86 -4.81 -12.32
N ASN A 45 -7.76 -5.84 -11.47
CA ASN A 45 -6.50 -6.20 -10.79
C ASN A 45 -5.81 -4.99 -10.12
N VAL A 46 -6.61 -4.03 -9.64
CA VAL A 46 -6.12 -2.87 -8.89
C VAL A 46 -6.20 -3.20 -7.42
N GLU A 47 -5.14 -2.87 -6.70
CA GLU A 47 -5.03 -2.97 -5.25
C GLU A 47 -4.79 -1.56 -4.70
N ILE A 48 -5.64 -1.11 -3.79
CA ILE A 48 -5.46 0.14 -3.06
C ILE A 48 -5.02 -0.22 -1.64
N ASN A 49 -3.90 0.33 -1.21
CA ASN A 49 -3.42 0.21 0.16
C ASN A 49 -3.42 1.60 0.80
N ILE A 50 -3.94 1.71 2.02
CA ILE A 50 -3.95 2.95 2.78
C ILE A 50 -3.41 2.67 4.18
N GLN A 51 -2.42 3.43 4.62
CA GLN A 51 -1.89 3.35 5.97
C GLN A 51 -2.16 4.67 6.69
N PHE A 52 -2.92 4.60 7.78
CA PHE A 52 -3.14 5.71 8.70
C PHE A 52 -2.26 5.52 9.93
N ASN A 53 -1.46 6.53 10.27
CA ASN A 53 -0.52 6.50 11.40
C ASN A 53 -1.01 7.35 12.57
N LEU A 54 -0.52 7.05 13.78
CA LEU A 54 -0.92 7.75 15.01
C LEU A 54 -0.58 9.24 15.01
N ASP A 55 0.44 9.64 14.26
CA ASP A 55 0.92 11.01 14.11
C ASP A 55 0.13 11.81 13.05
N SER A 56 -1.03 11.31 12.61
CA SER A 56 -1.86 11.91 11.56
C SER A 56 -1.23 11.90 10.16
N THR A 57 -0.14 11.15 9.94
CA THR A 57 0.39 10.92 8.59
C THR A 57 -0.36 9.78 7.89
N VAL A 58 -0.44 9.88 6.56
CA VAL A 58 -1.10 8.88 5.72
C VAL A 58 -0.25 8.53 4.51
N LYS A 59 -0.27 7.25 4.15
CA LYS A 59 0.23 6.75 2.88
C LYS A 59 -0.89 6.08 2.09
N TYR A 60 -1.16 6.58 0.90
CA TYR A 60 -2.16 6.05 -0.03
C TYR A 60 -1.45 5.56 -1.29
N GLU A 61 -1.57 4.26 -1.57
CA GLU A 61 -0.92 3.61 -2.71
C GLU A 61 -1.97 2.94 -3.62
N ILE A 62 -1.83 3.16 -4.92
CA ILE A 62 -2.56 2.41 -5.95
C ILE A 62 -1.55 1.54 -6.68
N SER A 63 -1.81 0.24 -6.69
CA SER A 63 -1.01 -0.73 -7.42
C SER A 63 -1.86 -1.51 -8.43
N THR A 64 -1.22 -1.93 -9.50
CA THR A 64 -1.77 -2.89 -10.46
C THR A 64 -1.06 -4.22 -10.29
N LEU A 65 -1.83 -5.31 -10.28
CA LEU A 65 -1.34 -6.67 -10.09
C LEU A 65 -1.35 -7.44 -11.41
N LEU A 66 -0.18 -7.88 -11.86
CA LEU A 66 -0.03 -8.81 -12.97
C LEU A 66 0.24 -10.20 -12.39
N ASN A 67 -0.61 -11.16 -12.71
CA ASN A 67 -0.39 -12.55 -12.35
C ASN A 67 -0.06 -13.34 -13.61
N GLY A 68 0.87 -14.26 -13.48
CA GLY A 68 1.33 -15.08 -14.59
C GLY A 68 1.97 -16.36 -14.10
N VAL A 69 2.44 -17.14 -15.07
CA VAL A 69 3.25 -18.33 -14.84
C VAL A 69 4.60 -18.15 -15.51
N TYR A 70 5.61 -18.86 -15.03
CA TYR A 70 6.94 -18.79 -15.62
C TYR A 70 7.58 -20.17 -15.77
N THR A 71 8.49 -20.28 -16.72
CA THR A 71 9.43 -21.40 -16.82
C THR A 71 10.84 -20.85 -16.80
N LEU A 72 11.73 -21.55 -16.09
CA LEU A 72 13.15 -21.21 -16.01
C LEU A 72 13.96 -22.43 -16.42
N ARG A 73 14.75 -22.31 -17.48
CA ARG A 73 15.73 -23.33 -17.89
C ARG A 73 17.10 -22.66 -17.98
N ASN A 74 18.03 -23.09 -17.13
CA ASN A 74 19.31 -22.41 -16.93
C ASN A 74 19.08 -20.93 -16.59
N ASN A 75 19.57 -20.02 -17.42
CA ASN A 75 19.38 -18.57 -17.29
C ASN A 75 18.25 -18.02 -18.17
N LYS A 76 17.52 -18.85 -18.91
CA LYS A 76 16.42 -18.42 -19.78
C LYS A 76 15.10 -18.48 -19.04
N LEU A 77 14.52 -17.31 -18.78
CA LEU A 77 13.21 -17.11 -18.16
C LEU A 77 12.17 -16.87 -19.26
N VAL A 78 11.07 -17.63 -19.25
CA VAL A 78 9.90 -17.36 -20.09
C VAL A 78 8.70 -17.11 -19.17
N SER A 79 8.11 -15.92 -19.26
CA SER A 79 6.99 -15.49 -18.43
C SER A 79 5.74 -15.33 -19.29
N TYR A 80 4.61 -15.81 -18.78
CA TYR A 80 3.31 -15.80 -19.44
C TYR A 80 2.33 -15.00 -18.58
N PHE A 81 1.98 -13.79 -19.04
CA PHE A 81 1.06 -12.91 -18.34
C PHE A 81 -0.29 -12.84 -19.07
N THR A 82 -1.39 -12.91 -18.33
CA THR A 82 -2.71 -12.67 -18.92
C THR A 82 -2.91 -11.15 -19.09
N LYS A 83 -3.21 -10.69 -20.31
CA LYS A 83 -3.46 -9.28 -20.60
C LYS A 83 -4.76 -8.83 -19.93
N PHE A 84 -4.73 -7.68 -19.26
CA PHE A 84 -5.88 -7.12 -18.56
C PHE A 84 -7.12 -7.02 -19.44
N GLY A 85 -8.27 -7.43 -18.89
CA GLY A 85 -9.56 -7.38 -19.57
C GLY A 85 -9.73 -8.36 -20.74
N THR A 86 -8.76 -9.24 -20.98
CA THR A 86 -8.80 -10.23 -22.08
C THR A 86 -8.36 -11.60 -21.60
N LYS A 87 -8.60 -12.64 -22.42
CA LYS A 87 -8.03 -13.98 -22.23
C LYS A 87 -6.68 -14.16 -22.96
N ASN A 88 -6.15 -13.09 -23.55
CA ASN A 88 -4.93 -13.16 -24.35
C ASN A 88 -3.71 -13.22 -23.43
N THR A 89 -2.75 -14.08 -23.77
CA THR A 89 -1.50 -14.22 -23.03
C THR A 89 -0.38 -13.46 -23.73
N VAL A 90 0.38 -12.67 -22.97
CA VAL A 90 1.62 -12.03 -23.42
C VAL A 90 2.78 -12.88 -22.93
N VAL A 91 3.68 -13.20 -23.85
CA VAL A 91 4.89 -13.98 -23.57
C VAL A 91 6.08 -13.04 -23.58
N ASP A 92 6.80 -12.95 -22.47
CA ASP A 92 8.12 -12.33 -22.42
C ASP A 92 9.18 -13.41 -22.25
N THR A 93 10.21 -13.36 -23.08
CA THR A 93 11.39 -14.22 -22.96
C THR A 93 12.56 -13.36 -22.57
N SER A 94 13.25 -13.75 -21.51
CA SER A 94 14.36 -13.00 -20.94
C SER A 94 15.56 -13.91 -20.62
N ILE A 95 16.75 -13.34 -20.60
CA ILE A 95 17.93 -13.92 -19.96
C ILE A 95 18.09 -13.27 -18.59
N ILE A 96 18.28 -14.09 -17.55
CA ILE A 96 18.49 -13.64 -16.19
C ILE A 96 19.90 -13.92 -15.69
N VAL A 97 20.40 -13.04 -14.83
CA VAL A 97 21.63 -13.26 -14.05
C VAL A 97 21.34 -12.86 -12.63
N ILE A 98 21.58 -13.78 -11.70
CA ILE A 98 21.50 -13.50 -10.25
C ILE A 98 22.92 -13.43 -9.73
N LYS A 99 23.27 -12.29 -9.13
CA LYS A 99 24.52 -12.09 -8.42
C LYS A 99 24.21 -11.43 -7.08
N ASP A 100 24.62 -12.08 -6.01
CA ASP A 100 24.32 -11.68 -4.64
C ASP A 100 22.80 -11.51 -4.46
N ASN A 101 22.35 -10.31 -4.10
CA ASN A 101 20.93 -9.96 -3.97
C ASN A 101 20.39 -9.15 -5.16
N THR A 102 21.02 -9.26 -6.33
CA THR A 102 20.59 -8.55 -7.54
C THR A 102 20.25 -9.55 -8.65
N LEU A 103 19.00 -9.47 -9.11
CA LEU A 103 18.51 -10.13 -10.33
C LEU A 103 18.55 -9.11 -11.47
N THR A 104 19.31 -9.42 -12.52
CA THR A 104 19.28 -8.67 -13.78
C THR A 104 18.52 -9.50 -14.80
N GLN A 105 17.46 -8.94 -15.38
CA GLN A 105 16.63 -9.56 -16.40
C GLN A 105 16.72 -8.75 -17.69
N LYS A 106 17.19 -9.36 -18.78
CA LYS A 106 17.25 -8.76 -20.11
C LYS A 106 16.21 -9.41 -21.02
N SER A 107 15.19 -8.66 -21.41
CA SER A 107 14.18 -9.13 -22.37
C SER A 107 14.81 -9.32 -23.75
N LEU A 108 14.53 -10.47 -24.36
CA LEU A 108 14.89 -10.80 -25.73
C LEU A 108 13.84 -10.32 -26.74
N VAL A 109 12.63 -10.00 -26.27
CA VAL A 109 11.53 -9.51 -27.10
C VAL A 109 11.54 -7.98 -27.16
N GLY A 110 11.62 -7.33 -26.00
CA GLY A 110 11.59 -5.86 -25.89
C GLY A 110 12.95 -5.20 -25.78
N GLY A 111 14.04 -5.97 -25.64
CA GLY A 111 15.41 -5.45 -25.48
C GLY A 111 15.70 -4.73 -24.15
N THR A 112 14.69 -4.53 -23.31
CA THR A 112 14.81 -3.83 -22.02
C THR A 112 15.58 -4.66 -21.01
N THR A 113 16.35 -3.98 -20.16
CA THR A 113 17.05 -4.61 -19.04
C THR A 113 16.52 -4.04 -17.73
N ILE A 114 16.04 -4.92 -16.86
CA ILE A 114 15.49 -4.57 -15.56
C ILE A 114 16.43 -5.14 -14.49
N LYS A 115 16.82 -4.29 -13.54
CA LYS A 115 17.54 -4.70 -12.34
C LYS A 115 16.57 -4.72 -11.18
N MET A 116 16.63 -5.79 -10.40
CA MET A 116 15.81 -5.98 -9.21
C MET A 116 16.68 -6.38 -8.03
N LYS A 117 16.39 -5.83 -6.86
CA LYS A 117 17.03 -6.17 -5.59
C LYS A 117 16.15 -7.13 -4.81
N ARG A 118 16.71 -8.18 -4.24
CA ARG A 118 16.00 -9.10 -3.35
C ARG A 118 15.54 -8.34 -2.11
N ILE A 119 14.29 -8.55 -1.70
CA ILE A 119 13.70 -7.92 -0.50
C ILE A 119 13.12 -8.93 0.49
N ASP A 120 13.24 -10.22 0.23
CA ASP A 120 12.90 -11.25 1.20
C ASP A 120 14.12 -11.68 2.03
N ASN A 121 13.89 -11.92 3.32
CA ASN A 121 14.94 -12.30 4.26
C ASN A 121 15.26 -13.81 4.20
N THR A 122 14.41 -14.61 3.55
CA THR A 122 14.52 -16.08 3.56
C THR A 122 15.56 -16.62 2.58
N ASN A 123 15.94 -15.85 1.56
CA ASN A 123 16.77 -16.30 0.44
C ASN A 123 17.95 -15.37 0.16
N VAL A 124 18.44 -14.67 1.20
CA VAL A 124 19.57 -13.74 1.07
C VAL A 124 20.79 -14.48 0.50
N ASN A 125 21.42 -13.88 -0.51
CA ASN A 125 22.57 -14.44 -1.25
C ASN A 125 22.29 -15.77 -1.96
N SER A 126 21.01 -16.12 -2.18
CA SER A 126 20.64 -17.27 -2.99
C SER A 126 20.70 -16.95 -4.48
N ASN A 127 21.25 -17.89 -5.25
CA ASN A 127 21.24 -17.87 -6.72
C ASN A 127 19.90 -18.34 -7.32
N LEU A 128 18.88 -18.60 -6.50
CA LEU A 128 17.55 -19.01 -6.95
C LEU A 128 16.70 -17.79 -7.30
N ILE A 129 15.94 -17.86 -8.39
CA ILE A 129 14.99 -16.79 -8.75
C ILE A 129 13.83 -16.68 -7.76
N ILE A 130 13.53 -17.77 -7.03
CA ILE A 130 12.42 -17.84 -6.08
C ILE A 130 12.59 -16.75 -5.03
N GLY A 131 11.49 -16.04 -4.76
CA GLY A 131 11.44 -14.97 -3.78
C GLY A 131 10.90 -13.64 -4.31
N LYS A 132 11.02 -12.61 -3.46
CA LYS A 132 10.56 -11.25 -3.74
C LYS A 132 11.70 -10.34 -4.17
N TRP A 133 11.47 -9.64 -5.27
CA TRP A 133 12.43 -8.76 -5.91
C TRP A 133 11.81 -7.39 -6.18
N LYS A 134 12.49 -6.31 -5.79
CA LYS A 134 12.06 -4.93 -6.01
C LYS A 134 12.84 -4.30 -7.16
N SER A 135 12.14 -3.69 -8.11
CA SER A 135 12.74 -2.75 -9.07
C SER A 135 12.23 -1.35 -8.79
N ASP A 136 13.12 -0.36 -8.93
CA ASP A 136 12.71 1.05 -8.95
C ASP A 136 12.33 1.52 -10.37
N ASN A 137 12.62 0.72 -11.40
CA ASN A 137 12.30 1.04 -12.79
C ASN A 137 11.96 -0.21 -13.61
N TYR A 138 10.75 -0.71 -13.42
CA TYR A 138 10.10 -1.70 -14.28
C TYR A 138 9.23 -0.95 -15.30
N ASN A 139 9.80 -0.65 -16.47
CA ASN A 139 9.13 0.12 -17.54
C ASN A 139 8.53 1.46 -17.04
N GLY A 140 9.28 2.21 -16.23
CA GLY A 140 8.87 3.50 -15.69
C GLY A 140 8.14 3.45 -14.34
N TYR A 141 7.91 2.26 -13.77
CA TYR A 141 7.22 2.10 -12.49
C TYR A 141 8.08 1.37 -11.46
N GLN A 142 7.90 1.68 -10.17
CA GLN A 142 8.40 0.81 -9.12
C GLN A 142 7.60 -0.50 -9.11
N ALA A 143 8.28 -1.63 -8.97
CA ALA A 143 7.66 -2.95 -9.00
C ALA A 143 8.17 -3.85 -7.88
N ILE A 144 7.30 -4.72 -7.38
CA ILE A 144 7.68 -5.91 -6.62
C ILE A 144 7.26 -7.13 -7.43
N THR A 145 8.24 -7.94 -7.81
CA THR A 145 8.05 -9.21 -8.51
C THR A 145 8.28 -10.36 -7.55
N GLU A 146 7.34 -11.29 -7.45
CA GLU A 146 7.44 -12.50 -6.65
C GLU A 146 7.44 -13.72 -7.56
N PHE A 147 8.51 -14.52 -7.50
CA PHE A 147 8.58 -15.83 -8.13
C PHE A 147 8.37 -16.90 -7.08
N THR A 148 7.39 -17.77 -7.30
CA THR A 148 7.04 -18.84 -6.36
C THR A 148 7.64 -20.18 -6.78
N PRO A 149 7.84 -21.14 -5.85
CA PRO A 149 8.27 -22.50 -6.18
C PRO A 149 7.30 -23.25 -7.11
N TYR A 150 6.04 -22.80 -7.21
CA TYR A 150 4.98 -23.39 -8.02
C TYR A 150 4.86 -22.77 -9.42
N PHE A 151 5.95 -22.21 -9.94
CA PHE A 151 6.01 -21.63 -11.29
C PHE A 151 5.05 -20.46 -11.53
N GLN A 152 4.61 -19.78 -10.46
CA GLN A 152 3.82 -18.55 -10.58
C GLN A 152 4.71 -17.32 -10.43
N VAL A 153 4.41 -16.29 -11.21
CA VAL A 153 5.02 -14.96 -11.11
C VAL A 153 3.94 -13.92 -10.87
N ASN A 154 4.10 -13.13 -9.81
CA ASN A 154 3.20 -12.04 -9.46
C ASN A 154 3.98 -10.73 -9.48
N VAL A 155 3.54 -9.75 -10.27
CA VAL A 155 4.16 -8.42 -10.33
C VAL A 155 3.17 -7.39 -9.80
N ARG A 156 3.52 -6.72 -8.70
CA ARG A 156 2.82 -5.54 -8.21
C ARG A 156 3.54 -4.30 -8.74
N LEU A 157 2.88 -3.57 -9.64
CA LEU A 157 3.34 -2.28 -10.15
C LEU A 157 2.73 -1.16 -9.33
N LEU A 158 3.56 -0.33 -8.70
CA LEU A 158 3.10 0.86 -7.98
C LEU A 158 2.80 1.97 -9.00
N VAL A 159 1.52 2.27 -9.20
CA VAL A 159 1.04 3.25 -10.19
C VAL A 159 0.99 4.65 -9.59
N LYS A 160 0.60 4.75 -8.32
CA LYS A 160 0.48 6.02 -7.62
C LYS A 160 0.82 5.83 -6.14
N SER A 161 1.61 6.75 -5.59
CA SER A 161 1.84 6.88 -4.15
C SER A 161 1.57 8.32 -3.74
N ILE A 162 0.77 8.51 -2.70
CA ILE A 162 0.50 9.80 -2.09
C ILE A 162 0.90 9.67 -0.63
N GLU A 163 1.80 10.54 -0.20
CA GLU A 163 2.15 10.73 1.20
C GLU A 163 1.68 12.11 1.62
N GLY A 164 1.25 12.23 2.88
CA GLY A 164 0.75 13.47 3.43
C GLY A 164 0.12 13.28 4.79
N GLU A 165 -0.83 14.14 5.11
CA GLU A 165 -1.52 14.16 6.39
C GLU A 165 -3.00 13.81 6.21
N TYR A 166 -3.64 13.35 7.27
CA TYR A 166 -5.08 13.15 7.28
C TYR A 166 -5.72 13.77 8.52
N SER A 167 -6.98 14.16 8.38
CA SER A 167 -7.85 14.53 9.49
C SER A 167 -9.15 13.76 9.42
N VAL A 168 -9.78 13.59 10.58
CA VAL A 168 -11.07 12.92 10.71
C VAL A 168 -12.05 13.89 11.37
N ASP A 169 -13.20 14.08 10.72
CA ASP A 169 -14.34 14.76 11.32
C ASP A 169 -15.56 13.85 11.21
N LYS A 170 -16.09 13.43 12.35
CA LYS A 170 -17.21 12.49 12.50
C LYS A 170 -16.99 11.15 11.76
N ASN A 171 -17.46 11.07 10.52
CA ASN A 171 -17.42 9.90 9.65
C ASN A 171 -16.77 10.23 8.30
N MET A 172 -16.01 11.32 8.22
CA MET A 172 -15.31 11.75 7.02
C MET A 172 -13.81 11.83 7.28
N ILE A 173 -13.05 11.15 6.43
CA ILE A 173 -11.59 11.26 6.35
C ILE A 173 -11.28 12.30 5.28
N THR A 174 -10.42 13.25 5.60
CA THR A 174 -9.78 14.11 4.60
C THR A 174 -8.30 13.78 4.53
N ILE A 175 -7.79 13.43 3.35
CA ILE A 175 -6.35 13.27 3.06
C ILE A 175 -5.86 14.54 2.35
N PHE A 176 -4.78 15.10 2.87
CA PHE A 176 -4.08 16.26 2.32
C PHE A 176 -2.73 15.81 1.76
N SER A 177 -2.52 15.98 0.45
CA SER A 177 -1.21 15.80 -0.16
C SER A 177 -0.51 17.15 -0.31
N PRO A 178 0.82 17.23 -0.12
CA PRO A 178 1.61 18.44 -0.36
C PRO A 178 1.41 19.01 -1.78
N ASN A 179 1.11 18.14 -2.74
CA ASN A 179 0.95 18.49 -4.15
C ASN A 179 -0.51 18.89 -4.49
N SER A 180 -1.13 19.70 -3.62
CA SER A 180 -2.47 20.33 -3.72
C SER A 180 -3.69 19.40 -3.86
N TYR A 181 -3.51 18.08 -3.83
CA TYR A 181 -4.61 17.13 -3.91
C TYR A 181 -5.25 16.89 -2.55
N ARG A 182 -6.53 17.25 -2.43
CA ARG A 182 -7.40 16.87 -1.30
C ARG A 182 -8.30 15.71 -1.73
N MET A 183 -8.35 14.65 -0.94
CA MET A 183 -9.31 13.55 -1.09
C MET A 183 -10.19 13.47 0.14
N ARG A 184 -11.52 13.39 -0.04
CA ARG A 184 -12.48 13.24 1.05
C ARG A 184 -13.26 11.94 0.89
N MET A 185 -13.38 11.21 1.98
CA MET A 185 -14.05 9.92 1.99
C MET A 185 -14.93 9.80 3.21
N ASN A 186 -16.21 9.46 3.00
CA ASN A 186 -17.01 8.96 4.11
C ASN A 186 -16.54 7.55 4.45
N TYR A 187 -16.43 7.22 5.74
CA TYR A 187 -15.96 5.92 6.17
C TYR A 187 -16.85 5.29 7.25
N LYS A 188 -16.84 3.97 7.28
CA LYS A 188 -17.42 3.15 8.35
C LYS A 188 -16.52 1.95 8.59
N ILE A 189 -16.16 1.72 9.85
CA ILE A 189 -15.40 0.55 10.28
C ILE A 189 -16.34 -0.43 10.97
N THR A 190 -16.21 -1.71 10.68
CA THR A 190 -16.93 -2.80 11.34
C THR A 190 -15.98 -3.99 11.48
N GLY A 191 -15.46 -4.20 12.69
CA GLY A 191 -14.38 -5.16 12.94
C GLY A 191 -13.13 -4.80 12.14
N ASN A 192 -12.64 -5.75 11.33
CA ASN A 192 -11.46 -5.56 10.48
C ASN A 192 -11.78 -5.07 9.06
N THR A 193 -13.00 -4.61 8.82
CA THR A 193 -13.44 -4.12 7.51
C THR A 193 -13.75 -2.63 7.58
N MET A 194 -13.31 -1.88 6.57
CA MET A 194 -13.62 -0.47 6.37
C MET A 194 -14.28 -0.30 5.02
N THR A 195 -15.45 0.34 4.99
CA THR A 195 -16.08 0.82 3.75
C THR A 195 -15.81 2.30 3.61
N LEU A 196 -15.28 2.70 2.45
CA LEU A 196 -15.03 4.08 2.06
C LEU A 196 -15.94 4.45 0.90
N HIS A 197 -16.49 5.66 0.93
CA HIS A 197 -17.16 6.29 -0.20
C HIS A 197 -16.40 7.55 -0.59
N ASN A 198 -15.76 7.56 -1.76
CA ASN A 198 -14.96 8.68 -2.24
C ASN A 198 -15.85 9.80 -2.78
N LEU A 199 -15.76 10.99 -2.18
CA LEU A 199 -16.61 12.13 -2.52
C LEU A 199 -16.19 12.85 -3.80
N GLU A 200 -14.97 12.63 -4.29
CA GLU A 200 -14.49 13.23 -5.54
C GLU A 200 -14.94 12.45 -6.79
N ASN A 201 -15.17 11.14 -6.69
CA ASN A 201 -15.53 10.30 -7.83
C ASN A 201 -16.76 9.39 -7.62
N GLY A 202 -17.38 9.44 -6.44
CA GLY A 202 -18.59 8.70 -6.10
C GLY A 202 -18.41 7.19 -5.96
N LYS A 203 -17.18 6.67 -5.92
CA LYS A 203 -16.92 5.23 -5.85
C LYS A 203 -16.78 4.73 -4.43
N ASP A 204 -17.31 3.54 -4.21
CA ASP A 204 -17.15 2.80 -2.97
C ASP A 204 -15.91 1.89 -3.03
N LEU A 205 -15.28 1.72 -1.87
CA LEU A 205 -14.16 0.83 -1.67
C LEU A 205 -14.33 0.08 -0.35
N THR A 206 -14.29 -1.24 -0.40
CA THR A 206 -14.20 -2.06 0.81
C THR A 206 -12.75 -2.45 1.04
N MET A 207 -12.28 -2.28 2.26
CA MET A 207 -10.91 -2.56 2.68
C MET A 207 -10.89 -3.47 3.89
N VAL A 208 -9.84 -4.28 3.99
CA VAL A 208 -9.55 -5.13 5.14
C VAL A 208 -8.29 -4.65 5.85
N LYS A 209 -8.32 -4.66 7.18
CA LYS A 209 -7.18 -4.33 8.02
C LYS A 209 -6.15 -5.45 7.95
N LEU A 210 -4.91 -5.11 7.63
CA LEU A 210 -3.80 -6.05 7.66
C LEU A 210 -3.34 -6.23 9.12
N LYS A 211 -3.12 -7.48 9.53
CA LYS A 211 -2.49 -7.78 10.82
C LYS A 211 -1.04 -7.30 10.75
N ASN A 212 -0.61 -6.54 11.75
CA ASN A 212 0.79 -6.18 11.93
C ASN A 212 1.61 -7.40 12.33
#